data_AF-A0A935N3E5-F1
#
_entry.id   AF-A0A935N3E5-F1
#
_cell.length_a   1.000
_cell.length_b   1.000
_cell.length_c   1.000
_cell.angle_alpha   90.00
_cell.angle_beta   90.00
_cell.angle_gamma   90.00
#
_symmetry.space_group_name_H-M   'P 1'
#
loop_
_entity.id
_entity.type
_entity.pdbx_description
1 polymer ?
#
loop_
_entity_poly.entity_id
_entity_poly.type
_entity_poly.pdbx_seq_one_letter_code
_entity_poly.pdbx_strand_id
1 'polypeptide(L)'
;MVAAATAASTAAVASVKTANAPMEFNLDGLSLDLNANNKAVETALVDVGPLETKLALANEFRAIGDISGAKVLVLEVIARASGSLKSKAETILSELG
;
A
#
# COMPACT_ATOMS: atom_id res chain seq x y z
N MET A 1 -0.21 -64.55 38.69
CA MET A 1 1.05 -63.79 38.78
C MET A 1 1.34 -63.19 37.41
N VAL A 2 1.89 -61.97 37.37
CA VAL A 2 2.03 -61.01 36.23
C VAL A 2 0.78 -60.13 36.02
N ALA A 3 0.82 -58.81 35.87
CA ALA A 3 1.51 -57.66 36.49
C ALA A 3 0.99 -56.38 35.75
N ALA A 4 1.37 -55.20 36.26
CA ALA A 4 1.24 -53.83 35.70
C ALA A 4 -0.03 -53.06 36.15
N ALA A 5 0.00 -52.14 37.12
CA ALA A 5 0.80 -50.92 37.34
C ALA A 5 0.37 -49.72 36.48
N THR A 6 0.36 -48.53 37.12
CA THR A 6 0.28 -47.15 36.58
C THR A 6 -1.09 -46.51 36.84
N ALA A 7 -1.29 -45.80 37.96
CA ALA A 7 -0.79 -44.47 38.34
C ALA A 7 -1.83 -43.38 38.03
N ALA A 8 -2.40 -42.83 39.10
CA ALA A 8 -3.02 -41.52 39.08
C ALA A 8 -1.96 -40.48 38.71
N SER A 9 -2.24 -39.64 37.70
CA SER A 9 -1.50 -38.41 37.48
C SER A 9 -2.48 -37.24 37.45
N THR A 10 -2.37 -36.46 38.51
CA THR A 10 -2.84 -35.11 38.73
C THR A 10 -2.56 -34.20 37.52
N ALA A 11 -3.46 -33.22 37.35
CA ALA A 11 -3.24 -31.92 36.74
C ALA A 11 -2.68 -31.85 35.30
N ALA A 12 -3.56 -31.49 34.37
CA ALA A 12 -3.19 -30.60 33.27
C ALA A 12 -4.33 -29.60 33.02
N VAL A 13 -4.48 -28.66 33.95
CA VAL A 13 -4.91 -27.31 33.57
C VAL A 13 -3.76 -26.74 32.75
N ALA A 14 -3.87 -26.74 31.43
CA ALA A 14 -3.04 -25.92 30.58
C ALA A 14 -3.81 -25.57 29.32
N SER A 15 -4.47 -24.42 29.43
CA SER A 15 -4.89 -23.54 28.36
C SER A 15 -4.09 -23.73 27.07
N VAL A 16 -4.74 -24.28 26.03
CA VAL A 16 -4.38 -23.99 24.64
C VAL A 16 -5.55 -23.22 24.05
N LYS A 17 -5.82 -22.06 24.65
CA LYS A 17 -6.66 -21.05 24.03
C LYS A 17 -5.73 -20.10 23.27
N THR A 18 -5.97 -20.02 21.96
CA THR A 18 -5.49 -18.96 21.05
C THR A 18 -4.12 -19.17 20.40
N ALA A 19 -4.03 -20.03 19.38
CA ALA A 19 -2.93 -20.01 18.41
C ALA A 19 -3.24 -19.23 17.11
N ASN A 20 -4.39 -18.51 17.05
CA ASN A 20 -4.80 -17.73 15.88
C ASN A 20 -5.60 -16.47 16.23
N ALA A 21 -5.34 -15.80 17.36
CA ALA A 21 -5.93 -14.48 17.54
C ALA A 21 -5.37 -13.53 16.45
N PRO A 22 -6.23 -12.80 15.72
CA PRO A 22 -5.76 -11.66 14.96
C PRO A 22 -5.06 -10.74 15.95
N MET A 23 -3.83 -10.32 15.64
CA MET A 23 -3.13 -9.35 16.49
C MET A 23 -4.06 -8.16 16.68
N GLU A 24 -4.36 -7.84 17.93
CA GLU A 24 -5.28 -6.76 18.27
C GLU A 24 -4.63 -5.46 17.80
N PHE A 25 -5.22 -4.84 16.77
CA PHE A 25 -4.71 -3.59 16.20
C PHE A 25 -5.01 -2.45 17.18
N ASN A 26 -4.06 -2.20 18.08
CA ASN A 26 -4.18 -1.16 19.08
C ASN A 26 -3.57 0.16 18.56
N LEU A 27 -4.39 1.20 18.44
CA LEU A 27 -3.96 2.55 18.05
C LEU A 27 -3.79 3.50 19.23
N ASP A 28 -4.03 3.05 20.46
CA ASP A 28 -3.89 3.89 21.65
C ASP A 28 -2.43 4.33 21.88
N GLY A 29 -1.46 3.60 21.32
CA GLY A 29 -0.04 3.98 21.32
C GLY A 29 0.39 4.92 20.18
N LEU A 30 -0.50 5.24 19.22
CA LEU A 30 -0.18 6.15 18.13
C LEU A 30 -0.53 7.59 18.53
N SER A 31 0.44 8.31 19.09
CA SER A 31 0.35 9.76 19.22
C SER A 31 0.65 10.41 17.85
N LEU A 32 -0.38 10.67 17.05
CA LEU A 32 -0.25 11.40 15.79
C LEU A 32 -0.19 12.91 16.05
N ASP A 33 0.99 13.51 15.89
CA ASP A 33 1.13 14.96 15.83
C ASP A 33 0.73 15.45 14.42
N LEU A 34 -0.56 15.74 14.24
CA LEU A 34 -1.12 16.23 12.97
C LEU A 34 -0.84 17.72 12.73
N ASN A 35 -0.21 18.40 13.70
CA ASN A 35 0.14 19.82 13.62
C ASN A 35 1.62 20.04 13.25
N ALA A 36 2.43 18.98 13.19
CA ALA A 36 3.79 18.97 12.70
C ALA A 36 3.82 19.18 11.18
N ASN A 37 3.39 20.36 10.74
CA ASN A 37 3.61 20.94 9.41
C ASN A 37 3.67 19.92 8.28
N ASN A 38 2.67 19.06 8.14
CA ASN A 38 2.40 18.25 6.96
C ASN A 38 3.65 17.65 6.27
N LYS A 39 4.70 17.29 7.02
CA LYS A 39 5.86 16.60 6.46
C LYS A 39 5.49 15.14 6.48
N ALA A 40 4.58 14.78 5.56
CA ALA A 40 4.35 13.41 5.20
C ALA A 40 5.72 12.74 5.09
N VAL A 41 5.87 11.59 5.76
CA VAL A 41 7.07 10.78 5.66
C VAL A 41 7.23 10.42 4.20
N GLU A 42 8.07 11.19 3.50
CA GLU A 42 8.62 10.86 2.20
C GLU A 42 9.45 9.59 2.40
N THR A 43 8.77 8.46 2.35
CA THR A 43 9.38 7.26 1.78
C THR A 43 10.02 7.73 0.49
N ALA A 44 11.29 7.44 0.26
CA ALA A 44 12.10 7.95 -0.85
C ALA A 44 11.64 7.43 -2.24
N LEU A 45 10.36 7.58 -2.59
CA LEU A 45 10.00 8.00 -3.93
C LEU A 45 10.73 9.33 -4.12
N VAL A 46 11.67 9.34 -5.07
CA VAL A 46 12.23 10.55 -5.68
C VAL A 46 11.16 11.65 -5.66
N ASP A 47 11.51 12.89 -5.31
CA ASP A 47 10.63 14.08 -5.30
C ASP A 47 10.10 14.42 -6.72
N VAL A 48 9.43 13.46 -7.32
CA VAL A 48 8.58 13.57 -8.49
C VAL A 48 7.19 13.69 -7.88
N GLY A 49 6.63 14.90 -7.98
CA GLY A 49 5.34 15.20 -7.38
C GLY A 49 4.24 14.22 -7.83
N PRO A 50 3.08 14.22 -7.14
CA PRO A 50 2.02 13.24 -7.40
C PRO A 50 1.55 13.16 -8.86
N LEU A 51 1.66 14.26 -9.60
CA LEU A 51 1.31 14.31 -11.02
C LEU A 51 2.41 13.72 -11.92
N GLU A 52 3.69 13.93 -11.62
CA GLU A 52 4.79 13.22 -12.31
C GLU A 52 4.69 11.71 -12.09
N THR A 53 4.44 11.24 -10.86
CA THR A 53 4.26 9.82 -10.59
C THR A 53 3.09 9.25 -11.38
N LYS A 54 1.97 9.99 -11.47
CA LYS A 54 0.81 9.58 -12.27
C LYS A 54 1.13 9.50 -13.76
N LEU A 55 1.91 10.45 -14.29
CA LEU A 55 2.33 10.42 -15.69
C LEU A 55 3.29 9.26 -15.97
N ALA A 56 4.16 8.93 -15.02
CA ALA A 56 5.00 7.74 -15.09
C ALA A 56 4.14 6.45 -15.11
N LEU A 57 3.17 6.32 -14.19
CA LEU A 57 2.22 5.21 -14.18
C LEU A 57 1.46 5.06 -15.51
N ALA A 58 1.06 6.17 -16.13
CA ALA A 58 0.41 6.14 -17.45
C ALA A 58 1.33 5.55 -18.53
N ASN A 59 2.62 5.87 -18.51
CA ASN A 59 3.59 5.28 -19.41
C ASN A 59 3.79 3.78 -19.14
N GLU A 60 3.79 3.36 -17.88
CA GLU A 60 3.83 1.94 -17.52
C GLU A 60 2.58 1.21 -18.04
N PHE A 61 1.38 1.78 -17.89
CA PHE A 61 0.14 1.22 -18.44
C PHE A 61 0.20 1.08 -19.96
N ARG A 62 0.69 2.12 -20.66
CA ARG A 62 0.94 2.03 -22.10
C ARG A 62 1.92 0.90 -22.44
N ALA A 63 3.01 0.77 -21.69
CA ALA A 63 4.06 -0.21 -21.93
C ALA A 63 3.56 -1.66 -21.77
N ILE A 64 2.61 -1.92 -20.86
CA ILE A 64 1.96 -3.23 -20.70
C ILE A 64 0.77 -3.45 -21.66
N GLY A 65 0.43 -2.47 -22.50
CA GLY A 65 -0.65 -2.54 -23.48
C GLY A 65 -2.03 -2.06 -23.00
N ASP A 66 -2.13 -1.51 -21.78
CA ASP A 66 -3.36 -0.90 -21.26
C ASP A 66 -3.47 0.57 -21.70
N ILE A 67 -3.82 0.77 -22.97
CA ILE A 67 -3.99 2.10 -23.57
C ILE A 67 -5.15 2.87 -22.93
N SER A 68 -6.23 2.19 -22.57
CA SER A 68 -7.40 2.81 -21.93
C SER A 68 -7.05 3.34 -20.53
N GLY A 69 -6.37 2.54 -19.71
CA GLY A 69 -5.88 2.97 -18.41
C GLY A 69 -4.89 4.13 -18.53
N ALA A 70 -3.96 4.06 -19.48
CA ALA A 70 -2.99 5.14 -19.72
C ALA A 70 -3.70 6.46 -20.08
N LYS A 71 -4.72 6.42 -20.95
CA LYS A 71 -5.50 7.62 -21.33
C LYS A 71 -6.18 8.27 -20.13
N VAL A 72 -6.80 7.49 -19.25
CA VAL A 72 -7.47 8.02 -18.05
C VAL A 72 -6.46 8.78 -17.17
N LEU A 73 -5.32 8.16 -16.88
CA LEU A 73 -4.28 8.80 -16.07
C LEU A 73 -3.71 10.07 -16.71
N VAL A 74 -3.47 10.07 -18.02
CA VAL A 74 -2.99 11.24 -18.77
C VAL A 74 -4.01 12.38 -18.72
N LEU A 75 -5.30 12.10 -18.91
CA LEU A 75 -6.35 13.11 -18.85
C LEU A 75 -6.44 13.76 -17.46
N GLU A 76 -6.29 12.97 -16.40
CA GLU A 76 -6.23 13.49 -15.03
C GLU A 76 -5.01 14.40 -14.80
N VAL A 77 -3.86 14.07 -15.40
CA VAL A 77 -2.66 14.92 -15.35
C VAL A 77 -2.91 16.21 -16.11
N ILE A 78 -3.44 16.17 -17.34
CA ILE A 78 -3.74 17.37 -18.15
C ILE A 78 -4.71 18.31 -17.43
N ALA A 79 -5.69 17.77 -16.71
CA ALA A 79 -6.67 18.54 -15.96
C ALA A 79 -6.09 19.29 -14.74
N ARG A 80 -4.96 18.81 -14.18
CA ARG A 80 -4.42 19.32 -12.90
C ARG A 80 -3.01 19.91 -13.01
N ALA A 81 -2.25 19.51 -14.03
CA ALA A 81 -0.90 20.00 -14.28
C ALA A 81 -0.91 21.35 -14.99
N SER A 82 0.22 22.05 -14.92
CA SER A 82 0.48 23.26 -15.66
C SER A 82 1.89 23.21 -16.28
N GLY A 83 2.18 24.15 -17.18
CA GLY A 83 3.49 24.28 -17.81
C GLY A 83 3.98 23.01 -18.52
N SER A 84 5.25 22.67 -18.32
CA SER A 84 5.93 21.58 -19.01
C SER A 84 5.30 20.21 -18.75
N LEU A 85 4.77 19.97 -17.55
CA LEU A 85 4.16 18.68 -17.22
C LEU A 85 2.86 18.45 -18.01
N LYS A 86 2.04 19.50 -18.15
CA LYS A 86 0.83 19.44 -18.99
C LYS A 86 1.17 19.20 -20.46
N SER A 87 2.16 19.91 -21.00
CA SER A 87 2.59 19.74 -22.40
C SER A 87 3.12 18.33 -22.69
N LYS A 88 3.86 17.73 -21.75
CA LYS A 88 4.28 16.32 -21.85
C LYS A 88 3.07 15.38 -21.86
N ALA A 89 2.09 15.61 -20.99
CA ALA A 89 0.89 14.79 -20.93
C ALA A 89 0.04 14.89 -22.21
N GLU A 90 -0.10 16.08 -22.80
CA GLU A 90 -0.79 16.29 -24.09
C GLU A 90 -0.07 15.58 -25.25
N THR A 91 1.26 15.55 -25.23
CA THR A 91 2.07 14.78 -26.21
C THR A 91 1.77 13.29 -26.09
N ILE A 92 1.82 12.74 -24.88
CA ILE A 92 1.51 11.33 -24.63
C ILE A 92 0.06 11.02 -25.05
N LEU A 93 -0.91 11.90 -24.77
CA LEU A 93 -2.30 11.70 -25.18
C LEU A 93 -2.43 11.55 -26.71
N SER A 94 -1.67 12.34 -27.46
CA SER A 94 -1.65 12.28 -28.93
C SER A 94 -1.03 10.98 -29.45
N GLU A 95 -0.05 10.42 -28.74
CA GLU A 95 0.57 9.13 -29.05
C GLU A 95 -0.32 7.93 -28.72
N LEU A 96 -1.29 8.09 -27.80
CA LEU A 96 -2.20 7.02 -27.40
C LEU A 96 -3.35 6.77 -28.40
N GLY A 97 -3.48 7.60 -29.44
CA GLY A 97 -4.39 7.40 -30.59
C GLY A 97 -5.83 7.81 -30.35
#